data_AF-A0A8B7P5D3-F1
#
_entry.id   AF-A0A8B7P5D3-F1
#
_cell.length_a   1.000
_cell.length_b   1.000
_cell.length_c   1.000
_cell.angle_alpha   90.00
_cell.angle_beta   90.00
_cell.angle_gamma   90.00
#
_symmetry.space_group_name_H-M   'P 1'
#
loop_
_entity.id
_entity.type
_entity.pdbx_description
1 polymer ?
#
loop_
_entity_poly.entity_id
_entity_poly.type
_entity_poly.pdbx_seq_one_letter_code
_entity_poly.pdbx_strand_id
1 'polypeptide(L)'
;MRPVDDQRSRHLVTVSLLCMLTSAHCFSNGMVFASCNSMYPIHLTFAPQWSVPPYSVSATQNPDGSVDVTVTAEVEGDMFRGFLLQARNSSNMRAGSFVAVPPSAQILQCGYIGGAVSHNSSDGKRKVTALWQPNGHRGD
;
A
#
# COMPACT_ATOMS: atom_id res chain seq x y z
N MET A 1 -43.11 14.34 -37.75
CA MET A 1 -42.71 14.70 -36.37
C MET A 1 -42.10 13.45 -35.73
N ARG A 2 -40.76 13.30 -35.71
CA ARG A 2 -40.11 12.18 -34.97
C ARG A 2 -39.92 12.63 -33.51
N PRO A 3 -40.17 11.77 -32.51
CA PRO A 3 -40.08 12.18 -31.11
C PRO A 3 -38.61 12.42 -30.75
N VAL A 4 -38.30 13.65 -30.35
CA VAL A 4 -36.98 14.10 -29.88
C VAL A 4 -36.58 13.43 -28.55
N ASP A 5 -37.53 12.77 -27.87
CA ASP A 5 -37.34 12.14 -26.56
C ASP A 5 -36.56 10.82 -26.57
N ASP A 6 -36.62 10.02 -27.64
CA ASP A 6 -35.94 8.71 -27.70
C ASP A 6 -34.42 8.84 -27.84
N GLN A 7 -33.96 9.86 -28.57
CA GLN A 7 -32.54 10.12 -28.78
C GLN A 7 -31.85 10.53 -27.46
N ARG A 8 -32.52 11.36 -26.64
CA ARG A 8 -31.98 11.88 -25.37
C ARG A 8 -31.84 10.77 -24.32
N SER A 9 -32.81 9.85 -24.26
CA SER A 9 -32.77 8.68 -23.37
C SER A 9 -31.62 7.72 -23.74
N ARG A 10 -31.45 7.44 -25.03
CA ARG A 10 -30.36 6.59 -25.53
C ARG A 10 -28.98 7.18 -25.26
N HIS A 11 -28.80 8.48 -25.44
CA HIS A 11 -27.55 9.17 -25.09
C HIS A 11 -27.27 9.15 -23.59
N LEU A 12 -28.27 9.38 -22.74
CA LEU A 12 -28.12 9.33 -21.28
C LEU A 12 -27.72 7.92 -20.80
N VAL A 13 -28.37 6.87 -21.32
CA VAL A 13 -28.04 5.48 -20.99
C VAL A 13 -26.63 5.11 -21.46
N THR A 14 -26.23 5.57 -22.65
CA THR A 14 -24.89 5.29 -23.21
C THR A 14 -23.79 6.01 -22.41
N VAL A 15 -24.03 7.25 -21.95
CA VAL A 15 -23.09 8.01 -21.10
C VAL A 15 -22.96 7.39 -19.71
N SER A 16 -24.07 6.94 -19.10
CA SER A 16 -24.02 6.23 -17.80
C SER A 16 -23.28 4.91 -17.87
N LEU A 17 -23.39 4.13 -18.96
CA LEU A 17 -22.65 2.88 -19.11
C LEU A 17 -21.14 3.12 -19.34
N LEU A 18 -20.77 4.21 -20.02
CA LEU A 18 -19.37 4.57 -20.27
C LEU A 18 -18.66 5.11 -19.00
N CYS A 19 -19.41 5.74 -18.08
CA CYS A 19 -18.91 6.15 -16.77
C CYS A 19 -18.73 5.00 -15.76
N MET A 20 -19.30 3.82 -16.00
CA MET A 20 -19.06 2.63 -15.14
C MET A 20 -17.74 1.91 -15.48
N LEU A 21 -17.10 2.27 -16.60
CA LEU A 21 -15.71 1.85 -16.91
C LEU A 21 -14.67 2.66 -16.13
N THR A 22 -15.09 3.44 -15.12
CA THR A 22 -14.18 4.17 -14.24
C THR A 22 -13.28 3.21 -13.49
N SER A 23 -12.02 3.21 -13.93
CA SER A 23 -10.84 2.90 -13.15
C SER A 23 -10.93 1.60 -12.35
N ALA A 24 -10.52 0.50 -12.99
CA ALA A 24 -9.72 -0.46 -12.26
C ALA A 24 -8.55 0.32 -11.65
N HIS A 25 -8.68 0.72 -10.38
CA HIS A 25 -7.60 1.32 -9.61
C HIS A 25 -6.58 0.20 -9.39
N CYS A 26 -5.81 -0.11 -10.43
CA CYS A 26 -4.62 -0.90 -10.28
C CYS A 26 -3.81 -0.20 -9.19
N PHE A 27 -3.60 -0.87 -8.05
CA PHE A 27 -2.89 -0.35 -6.90
C PHE A 27 -1.39 -0.11 -7.18
N SER A 28 -1.01 0.11 -8.44
CA SER A 28 0.33 0.52 -8.87
C SER A 28 0.76 1.82 -8.20
N ASN A 29 -0.19 2.70 -7.89
CA ASN A 29 0.08 3.91 -7.12
C ASN A 29 0.16 3.64 -5.61
N GLY A 30 0.04 2.39 -5.16
CA GLY A 30 0.08 1.92 -3.78
C GLY A 30 -0.92 2.53 -2.80
N MET A 31 -2.02 3.14 -3.28
CA MET A 31 -3.11 3.63 -2.43
C MET A 31 -3.99 2.47 -1.96
N VAL A 32 -3.45 1.64 -1.05
CA VAL A 32 -4.03 0.35 -0.62
C VAL A 32 -4.83 0.43 0.69
N PHE A 33 -5.66 1.47 0.84
CA PHE A 33 -6.39 1.72 2.10
C PHE A 33 -7.29 0.57 2.55
N ALA A 34 -7.89 -0.16 1.60
CA ALA A 34 -8.74 -1.32 1.88
C ALA A 34 -7.96 -2.45 2.59
N SER A 35 -6.64 -2.51 2.43
CA SER A 35 -5.76 -3.51 3.04
C SER A 35 -5.18 -3.06 4.40
N CYS A 36 -5.49 -1.85 4.88
CA CYS A 36 -4.91 -1.32 6.12
C CYS A 36 -5.15 -2.23 7.34
N ASN A 37 -6.31 -2.87 7.45
CA ASN A 37 -6.62 -3.69 8.63
C ASN A 37 -6.19 -5.15 8.44
N SER A 38 -6.48 -5.73 7.27
CA SER A 38 -6.18 -7.14 6.99
C SER A 38 -4.72 -7.41 6.65
N MET A 39 -3.97 -6.40 6.18
CA MET A 39 -2.66 -6.55 5.53
C MET A 39 -2.69 -7.50 4.31
N TYR A 40 -3.88 -7.84 3.81
CA TYR A 40 -4.04 -8.73 2.67
C TYR A 40 -3.96 -7.91 1.38
N PRO A 41 -2.97 -8.17 0.50
CA PRO A 41 -2.96 -7.56 -0.83
C PRO A 41 -4.12 -8.18 -1.62
N ILE A 42 -5.17 -7.39 -1.90
CA ILE A 42 -6.41 -7.86 -2.55
C ILE A 42 -6.14 -8.11 -4.05
N HIS A 43 -5.40 -9.16 -4.36
CA HIS A 43 -5.13 -9.64 -5.70
C HIS A 43 -6.01 -10.86 -5.98
N LEU A 44 -7.14 -10.64 -6.66
CA LEU A 44 -8.18 -11.66 -6.88
C LEU A 44 -7.71 -12.90 -7.66
N THR A 45 -6.60 -12.79 -8.39
CA THR A 45 -6.07 -13.85 -9.25
C THR A 45 -4.86 -14.58 -8.68
N PHE A 46 -4.33 -14.15 -7.52
CA PHE A 46 -3.11 -14.70 -6.95
C PHE A 46 -3.37 -15.25 -5.55
N ALA A 47 -2.91 -16.47 -5.31
CA ALA A 47 -2.93 -17.06 -3.97
C ALA A 47 -1.77 -16.50 -3.13
N PRO A 48 -1.93 -16.39 -1.80
CA PRO A 48 -0.83 -16.08 -0.90
C PRO A 48 0.31 -17.10 -1.04
N GLN A 49 1.54 -16.62 -0.97
CA GLN A 49 2.71 -17.49 -0.89
C GLN A 49 2.93 -17.96 0.54
N TRP A 50 3.39 -19.22 0.68
CA TRP A 50 3.73 -19.83 1.98
C TRP A 50 5.17 -20.33 2.03
N SER A 51 5.89 -20.29 0.90
CA SER A 51 7.33 -20.53 0.85
C SER A 51 8.09 -19.41 1.55
N VAL A 52 9.39 -19.61 1.77
CA VAL A 52 10.29 -18.55 2.22
C VAL A 52 10.11 -17.33 1.31
N PRO A 53 9.82 -16.14 1.85
CA PRO A 53 9.63 -14.95 1.04
C PRO A 53 10.94 -14.56 0.35
N PRO A 54 10.92 -14.06 -0.90
CA PRO A 54 12.12 -13.60 -1.61
C PRO A 54 12.61 -12.22 -1.11
N TYR A 55 12.18 -11.82 0.08
CA TYR A 55 12.49 -10.54 0.70
C TYR A 55 12.62 -10.72 2.22
N SER A 56 13.44 -9.87 2.85
CA SER A 56 13.49 -9.71 4.30
C SER A 56 12.94 -8.36 4.74
N VAL A 57 12.52 -8.31 6.01
CA VAL A 57 12.20 -7.07 6.71
C VAL A 57 13.11 -7.00 7.93
N SER A 58 13.89 -5.93 8.05
CA SER A 58 14.75 -5.68 9.20
C SER A 58 14.39 -4.36 9.87
N ALA A 59 14.69 -4.27 11.16
CA ALA A 59 14.48 -3.08 11.97
C ALA A 59 15.79 -2.74 12.67
N THR A 60 16.25 -1.50 12.55
CA THR A 60 17.46 -1.01 13.21
C THR A 60 17.12 0.21 14.03
N GLN A 61 17.30 0.13 15.35
CA GLN A 61 17.04 1.24 16.24
C GLN A 61 18.17 2.27 16.17
N ASN A 62 17.80 3.53 16.03
CA ASN A 62 18.69 4.68 16.05
C ASN A 62 18.90 5.20 17.48
N PRO A 63 19.97 5.97 17.74
CA PRO A 63 20.26 6.51 19.07
C PRO A 63 19.15 7.40 19.65
N ASP A 64 18.33 8.01 18.79
CA ASP A 64 17.18 8.84 19.19
C ASP A 64 15.90 8.03 19.48
N GLY A 65 15.97 6.70 19.38
CA GLY A 65 14.86 5.79 19.59
C GLY A 65 13.94 5.60 18.38
N SER A 66 14.18 6.31 17.27
CA SER A 66 13.53 5.99 15.99
C SER A 66 14.06 4.64 15.46
N VAL A 67 13.36 4.08 14.48
CA VAL A 67 13.71 2.77 13.90
C VAL A 67 13.67 2.86 12.38
N ASP A 68 14.78 2.52 11.75
CA ASP A 68 14.83 2.29 10.31
C ASP A 68 14.27 0.89 10.00
N VAL A 69 13.10 0.86 9.37
CA VAL A 69 12.44 -0.36 8.92
C VAL A 69 12.76 -0.56 7.44
N THR A 70 13.48 -1.63 7.12
CA THR A 70 14.00 -1.88 5.78
C THR A 70 13.41 -3.14 5.19
N VAL A 71 12.89 -3.05 3.95
CA VAL A 71 12.53 -4.21 3.11
C VAL A 71 13.60 -4.39 2.05
N THR A 72 14.17 -5.59 1.94
CA THR A 72 15.25 -5.90 0.99
C THR A 72 14.90 -7.16 0.19
N ALA A 73 15.12 -7.16 -1.12
CA ALA A 73 15.09 -8.37 -1.93
C ALA A 73 16.35 -9.20 -1.66
N GLU A 74 16.17 -10.48 -1.30
CA GLU A 74 17.26 -11.34 -0.84
C GLU A 74 18.15 -11.86 -1.98
N VAL A 75 17.55 -12.12 -3.13
CA VAL A 75 18.26 -12.66 -4.29
C VAL A 75 18.82 -11.51 -5.12
N GLU A 76 20.08 -11.65 -5.52
CA GLU A 76 20.71 -10.67 -6.43
C GLU A 76 20.01 -10.68 -7.79
N GLY A 77 19.64 -9.48 -8.28
CA GLY A 77 18.86 -9.33 -9.51
C GLY A 77 17.34 -9.28 -9.31
N ASP A 78 16.84 -9.80 -8.19
CA ASP A 78 15.40 -9.77 -7.88
C ASP A 78 14.94 -8.38 -7.42
N MET A 79 13.66 -8.09 -7.70
CA MET A 79 13.00 -6.84 -7.33
C MET A 79 11.55 -7.09 -6.91
N PHE A 80 11.07 -6.31 -5.96
CA PHE A 80 9.64 -6.22 -5.62
C PHE A 80 9.06 -4.92 -6.17
N ARG A 81 7.79 -4.96 -6.60
CA ARG A 81 7.09 -3.78 -7.16
C ARG A 81 6.20 -3.08 -6.16
N GLY A 82 5.55 -3.85 -5.31
CA GLY A 82 4.61 -3.35 -4.31
C GLY A 82 4.95 -3.85 -2.91
N PHE A 83 4.55 -3.06 -1.92
CA PHE A 83 4.61 -3.41 -0.51
C PHE A 83 3.59 -2.58 0.28
N LEU A 84 3.26 -3.07 1.47
CA LEU A 84 2.52 -2.38 2.53
C LEU A 84 3.19 -2.74 3.87
N LEU A 85 3.61 -1.75 4.64
CA LEU A 85 4.27 -1.91 5.94
C LEU A 85 3.46 -1.26 7.05
N GLN A 86 3.37 -1.96 8.18
CA GLN A 86 2.81 -1.47 9.44
C GLN A 86 3.66 -1.96 10.60
N ALA A 87 3.87 -1.11 11.60
CA ALA A 87 4.27 -1.58 12.91
C ALA A 87 3.01 -1.90 13.72
N ARG A 88 3.03 -3.04 14.42
CA ARG A 88 1.91 -3.50 15.24
C ARG A 88 2.42 -3.96 16.61
N ASN A 89 1.61 -3.73 17.64
CA ASN A 89 1.89 -4.21 18.99
C ASN A 89 1.51 -5.68 19.16
N SER A 90 1.74 -6.22 20.37
CA SER A 90 1.40 -7.58 20.77
C SER A 90 -0.09 -7.94 20.61
N SER A 91 -0.97 -6.93 20.67
CA SER A 91 -2.42 -7.08 20.44
C SER A 91 -2.82 -6.92 18.96
N ASN A 92 -1.85 -6.95 18.04
CA ASN A 92 -2.06 -6.79 16.59
C ASN A 92 -2.69 -5.44 16.20
N MET A 93 -2.56 -4.41 17.05
CA MET A 93 -3.00 -3.05 16.76
C MET A 93 -1.85 -2.23 16.18
N ARG A 94 -2.14 -1.37 15.20
CA ARG A 94 -1.16 -0.41 14.65
C ARG A 94 -0.56 0.44 15.79
N ALA A 95 0.76 0.61 15.76
CA ALA A 95 1.50 1.31 16.80
C ALA A 95 2.56 2.25 16.20
N GLY A 96 2.77 3.40 16.83
CA GLY A 96 3.74 4.41 16.38
C GLY A 96 3.36 5.03 15.03
N SER A 97 4.30 5.70 14.38
CA SER A 97 4.06 6.34 13.09
C SER A 97 5.31 6.37 12.21
N PHE A 98 5.15 6.09 10.92
CA PHE A 98 6.18 6.39 9.93
C PHE A 98 6.23 7.88 9.65
N VAL A 99 7.43 8.46 9.69
CA VAL A 99 7.65 9.91 9.59
C VAL A 99 8.48 10.31 8.38
N ALA A 100 9.24 9.39 7.79
CA ALA A 100 10.00 9.62 6.57
C ALA A 100 10.09 8.36 5.71
N VAL A 101 10.09 8.55 4.39
CA VAL A 101 10.12 7.47 3.38
C VAL A 101 10.96 7.93 2.17
N PRO A 102 11.53 7.00 1.38
CA PRO A 102 12.25 7.35 0.17
C PRO A 102 11.30 7.74 -0.97
N PRO A 103 11.81 8.32 -2.08
CA PRO A 103 10.97 8.73 -3.21
C PRO A 103 10.15 7.62 -3.88
N SER A 104 10.52 6.35 -3.68
CA SER A 104 9.81 5.17 -4.24
C SER A 104 8.66 4.67 -3.36
N ALA A 105 8.35 5.40 -2.29
CA ALA A 105 7.39 5.05 -1.26
C ALA A 105 6.54 6.27 -0.87
N GLN A 106 5.48 6.02 -0.10
CA GLN A 106 4.61 7.05 0.44
C GLN A 106 4.05 6.64 1.79
N ILE A 107 3.75 7.64 2.63
CA ILE A 107 3.06 7.47 3.90
C ILE A 107 1.56 7.39 3.63
N LEU A 108 0.90 6.40 4.24
CA LEU A 108 -0.55 6.23 4.16
C LEU A 108 -1.23 6.62 5.47
N GLN A 109 -2.45 7.13 5.34
CA GLN A 109 -3.37 7.32 6.46
C GLN A 109 -4.17 6.04 6.71
N CYS A 110 -3.53 5.05 7.32
CA CYS A 110 -4.23 3.89 7.86
C CYS A 110 -4.67 4.21 9.29
N GLY A 111 -5.90 4.71 9.45
CA GLY A 111 -6.50 5.18 10.71
C GLY A 111 -5.95 6.52 11.21
N TYR A 112 -4.64 6.75 11.09
CA TYR A 112 -3.95 8.01 11.36
C TYR A 112 -2.77 8.18 10.39
N ILE A 113 -2.27 9.41 10.22
CA ILE A 113 -1.13 9.71 9.33
C ILE A 113 0.11 8.97 9.85
N GLY A 114 0.82 8.28 8.96
CA GLY A 114 1.98 7.47 9.39
C GLY A 114 1.59 6.09 9.91
N GLY A 115 0.32 5.72 9.89
CA GLY A 115 -0.13 4.39 10.34
C GLY A 115 0.31 3.25 9.42
N ALA A 116 0.75 3.54 8.19
CA ALA A 116 1.37 2.60 7.27
C ALA A 116 2.23 3.30 6.22
N VAL A 117 3.05 2.53 5.51
CA VAL A 117 3.80 2.97 4.31
C VAL A 117 3.55 1.99 3.17
N SER A 118 3.46 2.48 1.95
CA SER A 118 3.38 1.67 0.73
C SER A 118 4.27 2.22 -0.38
N HIS A 119 4.42 1.45 -1.46
CA HIS A 119 4.98 1.92 -2.72
C HIS A 119 4.13 3.06 -3.33
N ASN A 120 4.69 3.87 -4.23
CA ASN A 120 3.95 4.89 -4.98
C ASN A 120 3.96 4.70 -6.51
N SER A 121 4.72 3.73 -6.99
CA SER A 121 4.76 3.28 -8.38
C SER A 121 5.00 1.77 -8.44
N SER A 122 4.70 1.15 -9.58
CA SER A 122 5.01 -0.26 -9.85
C SER A 122 6.47 -0.52 -10.22
N ASP A 123 7.35 0.49 -10.12
CA ASP A 123 8.75 0.35 -10.49
C ASP A 123 9.44 -0.69 -9.59
N GLY A 124 10.41 -1.40 -10.14
CA GLY A 124 11.18 -2.41 -9.43
C GLY A 124 12.01 -1.77 -8.31
N LYS A 125 11.94 -2.36 -7.11
CA LYS A 125 12.67 -1.94 -5.92
C LYS A 125 13.47 -3.13 -5.42
N ARG A 126 14.74 -2.88 -5.07
CA ARG A 126 15.57 -3.86 -4.35
C ARG A 126 15.59 -3.62 -2.85
N LYS A 127 15.48 -2.35 -2.44
CA LYS A 127 15.54 -1.93 -1.05
C LYS A 127 14.67 -0.71 -0.83
N VAL A 128 13.93 -0.69 0.27
CA VAL A 128 13.19 0.48 0.78
C VAL A 128 13.44 0.57 2.27
N THR A 129 13.83 1.74 2.77
CA THR A 129 14.01 2.00 4.20
C THR A 129 13.11 3.15 4.62
N ALA A 130 12.20 2.91 5.58
CA ALA A 130 11.29 3.91 6.11
C ALA A 130 11.61 4.16 7.60
N LEU A 131 11.56 5.43 8.00
CA LEU A 131 11.80 5.82 9.38
C LEU A 131 10.50 5.74 10.18
N TRP A 132 10.48 4.89 11.20
CA TRP A 132 9.38 4.70 12.12
C TRP A 132 9.69 5.32 13.48
N GLN A 133 8.70 5.97 14.06
CA GLN A 133 8.78 6.59 15.38
C GLN A 133 7.83 5.86 16.34
N PRO A 134 8.33 5.38 17.50
CA PRO A 134 7.51 4.59 18.42
C PRO A 134 6.41 5.39 19.11
N ASN A 135 6.55 6.71 19.25
CA ASN A 135 5.56 7.58 19.91
C ASN A 135 5.12 7.08 21.31
N GLY A 136 6.06 6.55 22.09
CA GLY A 136 5.80 6.00 23.43
C GLY A 136 5.37 4.53 23.45
N HIS A 137 5.12 3.91 22.29
CA HIS A 137 4.98 2.47 22.19
C HIS A 137 6.35 1.81 22.37
N ARG A 138 6.51 1.00 23.41
CA ARG A 138 7.71 0.17 23.61
C ARG A 138 7.41 -1.24 23.10
N GLY A 139 8.46 -1.94 22.65
CA GLY A 139 8.36 -3.37 22.42
C GLY A 139 8.19 -4.04 23.77
N ASP A 140 7.08 -4.74 23.96
CA ASP A 140 6.83 -5.60 25.12
C ASP A 140 7.60 -6.91 24.96
#